data_AF-A0A7X1PBG7-F1
#
_entry.id   AF-A0A7X1PBG7-F1
#
_cell.length_a   1.000
_cell.length_b   1.000
_cell.length_c   1.000
_cell.angle_alpha   90.00
_cell.angle_beta   90.00
_cell.angle_gamma   90.00
#
_symmetry.space_group_name_H-M   'P 1'
#
loop_
_entity.id
_entity.type
_entity.pdbx_description
1 polymer ?
#
loop_
_entity_poly.entity_id
_entity_poly.type
_entity_poly.pdbx_seq_one_letter_code
_entity_poly.pdbx_strand_id
1 'polypeptide(L)'
;MEAECFLTDNGSAEIIVDYVARATNDARVGRVRLFVEDAILEDSGIINDIEYREQEVIPVPGGSQRTLRVEATPSGSASRATVRATVRCPGEPSPRA
;
A
#
# COMPACT_ATOMS: atom_id res chain seq x y z
N MET A 1 -4.85 3.75 3.89
CA MET A 1 -5.38 2.39 4.13
C MET A 1 -4.33 1.62 4.91
N GLU A 2 -4.73 0.77 5.85
CA GLU A 2 -3.83 -0.12 6.59
C GLU A 2 -4.22 -1.58 6.33
N ALA A 3 -3.24 -2.45 6.14
CA ALA A 3 -3.42 -3.88 5.96
C ALA A 3 -2.35 -4.66 6.73
N GLU A 4 -2.75 -5.79 7.31
CA GLU A 4 -1.88 -6.68 8.06
C GLU A 4 -1.78 -8.02 7.35
N CYS A 5 -0.57 -8.58 7.28
CA CYS A 5 -0.34 -9.92 6.77
C CYS A 5 0.54 -10.76 7.69
N PHE A 6 0.18 -12.04 7.80
CA PHE A 6 0.86 -13.03 8.61
C PHE A 6 1.30 -14.20 7.73
N LEU A 7 2.53 -14.66 7.91
CA LEU A 7 3.10 -15.79 7.18
C LEU A 7 3.44 -16.91 8.16
N THR A 8 2.75 -18.04 8.01
CA THR A 8 2.92 -19.25 8.84
C THR A 8 4.05 -20.15 8.37
N ASP A 9 4.46 -20.06 7.11
CA ASP A 9 5.46 -20.96 6.53
C ASP A 9 6.89 -20.41 6.71
N ASN A 10 7.87 -21.29 6.91
CA ASN A 10 9.28 -20.94 7.12
C ASN A 10 10.01 -20.57 5.80
N GLY A 11 9.28 -20.47 4.68
CA GLY A 11 9.80 -20.04 3.39
C GLY A 11 9.93 -18.51 3.26
N SER A 12 10.59 -18.06 2.20
CA SER A 12 10.48 -16.68 1.72
C SER A 12 9.11 -16.50 1.08
N ALA A 13 8.31 -15.56 1.59
CA ALA A 13 7.02 -15.24 1.04
C ALA A 13 6.99 -13.80 0.51
N GLU A 14 6.09 -13.53 -0.43
CA GLU A 14 5.99 -12.24 -1.10
C GLU A 14 4.61 -11.65 -0.85
N ILE A 15 4.54 -10.44 -0.31
CA ILE A 15 3.29 -9.69 -0.26
C ILE A 15 3.18 -8.88 -1.55
N ILE A 16 2.10 -9.10 -2.30
CA ILE A 16 1.80 -8.28 -3.47
C ILE A 16 0.79 -7.22 -3.05
N VAL A 17 1.17 -5.95 -3.22
CA VAL A 17 0.35 -4.78 -2.92
C VAL A 17 -0.03 -4.09 -4.21
N ASP A 18 -1.25 -4.31 -4.68
CA ASP A 18 -1.83 -3.54 -5.77
C ASP A 18 -2.53 -2.32 -5.20
N TYR A 19 -2.13 -1.10 -5.54
CA TYR A 19 -2.82 0.08 -5.02
C TYR A 19 -3.15 1.12 -6.09
N VAL A 20 -4.30 1.78 -5.88
CA VAL A 20 -4.85 2.83 -6.74
C VAL A 20 -5.15 4.04 -5.87
N ALA A 21 -4.49 5.16 -6.16
CA ALA A 21 -4.83 6.45 -5.61
C ALA A 21 -5.68 7.23 -6.62
N ARG A 22 -6.83 7.76 -6.19
CA ARG A 22 -7.70 8.58 -7.03
C ARG A 22 -8.11 9.85 -6.33
N ALA A 23 -7.93 10.97 -7.02
CA ALA A 23 -8.35 12.28 -6.57
C ALA A 23 -9.81 12.55 -6.96
N THR A 24 -10.54 13.32 -6.14
CA THR A 24 -11.96 13.69 -6.37
C THR A 24 -12.12 15.20 -6.46
N ASN A 25 -13.20 15.68 -7.11
CA ASN A 25 -13.55 17.10 -7.23
C ASN A 25 -12.47 17.93 -7.96
N ASP A 26 -12.13 17.52 -9.20
CA ASP A 26 -11.13 18.16 -10.07
C ASP A 26 -9.70 18.25 -9.52
N ALA A 27 -9.45 17.59 -8.40
CA ALA A 27 -8.13 17.43 -7.81
C ALA A 27 -7.24 16.48 -8.60
N ARG A 28 -5.93 16.55 -8.34
CA ARG A 28 -4.94 15.61 -8.83
C ARG A 28 -4.23 14.93 -7.66
N VAL A 29 -3.87 13.67 -7.83
CA VAL A 29 -2.95 12.96 -6.94
C VAL A 29 -1.60 13.68 -7.03
N GLY A 30 -1.11 14.16 -5.89
CA GLY A 30 0.15 14.90 -5.81
C GLY A 30 1.34 14.03 -5.45
N ARG A 31 1.15 13.02 -4.61
CA ARG A 31 2.19 12.07 -4.18
C ARG A 31 1.56 10.85 -3.53
N VAL A 32 2.09 9.67 -3.79
CA VAL A 32 1.72 8.42 -3.12
C VAL A 32 2.94 7.84 -2.43
N ARG A 33 2.74 7.30 -1.22
CA ARG A 33 3.79 6.66 -0.41
C ARG A 33 3.28 5.33 0.13
N LEU A 34 4.13 4.33 0.01
CA LEU A 34 3.95 3.02 0.63
C LEU A 34 4.91 2.88 1.82
N PHE A 35 4.35 2.51 2.96
CA PHE A 35 5.06 2.31 4.20
C PHE A 35 4.99 0.85 4.65
N VAL A 36 6.09 0.36 5.22
CA VAL A 36 6.19 -0.93 5.90
C VAL A 36 6.67 -0.67 7.32
N GLU A 37 5.86 -1.00 8.33
CA GLU A 37 6.21 -0.80 9.75
C GLU A 37 6.68 0.64 10.11
N ASP A 38 6.22 1.65 9.37
CA ASP A 38 6.59 3.08 9.44
C ASP A 38 7.82 3.54 8.64
N ALA A 39 8.55 2.65 7.98
CA ALA A 39 9.56 3.03 6.99
C ALA A 39 8.90 3.27 5.61
N ILE A 40 9.28 4.36 4.93
CA ILE A 40 8.90 4.56 3.53
C ILE A 40 9.66 3.53 2.69
N LEU A 41 8.93 2.60 2.09
CA LEU A 41 9.48 1.64 1.14
C LEU A 41 9.54 2.25 -0.25
N GLU A 42 8.43 2.87 -0.67
CA GLU A 42 8.30 3.44 -2.00
C GLU A 42 7.62 4.82 -1.96
N ASP A 43 8.10 5.68 -2.86
CA ASP A 43 7.66 7.05 -3.01
C ASP A 43 7.63 7.42 -4.49
N SER A 44 6.42 7.48 -5.03
CA SER A 44 6.12 7.86 -6.41
C SER A 44 6.63 9.24 -6.85
N GLY A 45 7.14 10.06 -5.93
CA GLY A 45 7.53 11.44 -6.20
C GLY A 45 6.34 12.36 -6.43
N ILE A 46 6.55 13.47 -7.15
CA ILE A 46 5.47 14.39 -7.47
C ILE A 46 4.71 13.87 -8.69
N ILE A 47 3.43 13.58 -8.47
CA ILE A 47 2.47 13.19 -9.50
C ILE A 47 1.59 14.41 -9.84
N ASN A 48 1.03 14.43 -11.04
CA ASN A 48 0.07 15.45 -11.47
C ASN A 48 -1.06 14.86 -12.30
N ASP A 49 -1.67 13.78 -11.80
CA ASP A 49 -2.70 13.01 -12.49
C ASP A 49 -3.95 12.77 -11.64
N ILE A 50 -5.06 12.40 -12.26
CA ILE A 50 -6.33 12.17 -11.55
C ILE A 50 -6.34 10.79 -10.86
N GLU A 51 -5.62 9.82 -11.42
CA GLU A 51 -5.45 8.47 -10.90
C GLU A 51 -3.97 8.07 -11.00
N TYR A 52 -3.47 7.39 -9.97
CA TYR A 52 -2.16 6.74 -9.95
C TYR A 52 -2.35 5.29 -9.53
N ARG A 53 -1.66 4.37 -10.19
CA ARG A 53 -1.77 2.94 -9.94
C ARG A 53 -0.40 2.30 -10.02
N GLU A 54 -0.06 1.51 -9.02
CA GLU A 54 1.20 0.79 -8.94
C GLU A 54 0.99 -0.57 -8.28
N GLN A 55 1.93 -1.49 -8.51
CA GLN A 55 2.00 -2.78 -7.87
C GLN A 55 3.40 -2.95 -7.28
N GLU A 56 3.47 -3.27 -5.99
CA GLU A 56 4.74 -3.53 -5.31
C GLU A 56 4.78 -4.96 -4.74
N VAL A 57 5.95 -5.59 -4.83
CA VAL A 57 6.21 -6.93 -4.29
C VAL A 57 7.18 -6.81 -3.13
N ILE A 58 6.71 -7.11 -1.93
CA ILE A 58 7.47 -6.95 -0.69
C ILE A 58 7.89 -8.34 -0.21
N PRO A 59 9.19 -8.65 -0.17
CA PRO A 59 9.65 -9.90 0.41
C PRO A 59 9.45 -9.86 1.93
N VAL A 60 8.87 -10.91 2.47
CA VAL A 60 8.66 -11.06 3.92
C VAL A 60 9.27 -12.37 4.39
N PRO A 61 10.17 -12.32 5.39
CA PRO A 61 10.71 -13.53 5.98
C PRO A 61 9.60 -14.35 6.66
N GLY A 62 9.66 -15.67 6.51
CA GLY A 62 8.73 -16.60 7.15
C GLY A 62 8.61 -16.37 8.66
N GLY A 63 7.41 -16.53 9.20
CA GLY A 63 7.12 -16.29 10.62
C GLY A 63 7.07 -14.81 11.05
N SER A 64 7.12 -13.86 10.10
CA SER A 64 7.03 -12.43 10.39
C SER A 64 5.66 -11.86 10.06
N GLN A 65 5.23 -10.87 10.84
CA GLN A 65 4.08 -10.02 10.53
C GLN A 65 4.60 -8.70 9.95
N ARG A 66 3.90 -8.13 8.97
CA ARG A 66 4.18 -6.79 8.44
C ARG A 66 2.90 -5.97 8.38
N THR A 67 2.99 -4.73 8.82
CA THR A 67 1.93 -3.73 8.65
C THR A 67 2.26 -2.85 7.46
N LEU A 68 1.30 -2.73 6.54
CA LEU A 68 1.41 -1.96 5.32
C LEU A 68 0.47 -0.78 5.35
N ARG A 69 0.99 0.41 5.02
CA ARG A 69 0.19 1.63 4.91
C ARG A 69 0.44 2.30 3.58
N VAL A 70 -0.64 2.62 2.88
CA VAL A 70 -0.55 3.45 1.66
C VAL A 70 -1.25 4.78 1.91
N GLU A 71 -0.53 5.86 1.63
CA GLU A 71 -0.98 7.24 1.75
C GLU A 71 -0.93 7.93 0.40
N ALA A 72 -1.97 8.67 0.07
CA ALA A 72 -1.97 9.58 -1.08
C ALA A 72 -2.19 11.00 -0.59
N THR A 73 -1.26 11.88 -0.92
CA THR A 73 -1.38 13.31 -0.74
C THR A 73 -1.96 13.91 -2.01
N PRO A 74 -3.11 14.60 -1.94
CA PRO A 74 -3.63 15.31 -3.09
C PRO A 74 -2.80 16.57 -3.36
N SER A 75 -2.81 17.02 -4.60
CA SER A 75 -2.40 18.35 -5.01
C SER A 75 -3.63 19.23 -5.26
N GLY A 76 -3.54 20.52 -4.91
CA GLY A 76 -4.62 21.49 -5.06
C GLY A 76 -5.34 21.85 -3.75
N SER A 77 -6.10 22.94 -3.80
CA SER A 77 -6.66 23.65 -2.65
C SER A 77 -8.02 23.10 -2.13
N ALA A 78 -8.64 22.14 -2.80
CA ALA A 78 -9.97 21.60 -2.45
C ALA A 78 -10.00 20.06 -2.33
N SER A 79 -8.84 19.43 -2.17
CA SER A 79 -8.66 18.07 -2.66
C SER A 79 -8.67 16.99 -1.57
N ARG A 80 -9.41 15.90 -1.82
CA ARG A 80 -9.22 14.60 -1.15
C ARG A 80 -8.64 13.61 -2.16
N ALA A 81 -7.63 12.85 -1.76
CA ALA A 81 -7.18 11.67 -2.48
C ALA A 81 -7.63 10.42 -1.68
N THR A 82 -8.20 9.46 -2.38
CA THR A 82 -8.58 8.18 -1.79
C THR A 82 -7.62 7.10 -2.28
N VAL A 83 -7.30 6.15 -1.41
CA VAL A 83 -6.47 5.01 -1.76
C VAL A 83 -7.27 3.73 -1.58
N ARG A 84 -7.23 2.86 -2.58
CA ARG A 84 -7.63 1.46 -2.46
C ARG A 84 -6.40 0.61 -2.68
N ALA A 85 -6.11 -0.30 -1.77
CA ALA A 85 -5.08 -1.32 -1.94
C ALA A 85 -5.70 -2.71 -1.84
N THR A 86 -5.13 -3.67 -2.55
CA THR A 86 -5.39 -5.09 -2.40
C THR A 86 -4.08 -5.74 -2.01
N VAL A 87 -4.11 -6.51 -0.93
CA VAL A 87 -2.93 -7.18 -0.40
C VAL A 87 -3.14 -8.68 -0.56
N ARG A 88 -2.20 -9.34 -1.24
CA ARG A 88 -2.20 -10.81 -1.39
C ARG A 88 -1.02 -11.37 -0.61
N CYS A 89 -1.32 -12.28 0.30
CA CYS A 89 -0.34 -12.89 1.18
C CYS A 89 -0.36 -14.41 0.98
N PRO A 90 0.78 -15.05 0.63
CA PRO A 90 0.86 -16.49 0.46
C PRO A 90 0.91 -17.16 1.83
N GLY A 91 -0.27 -17.39 2.41
CA GLY A 91 -0.45 -18.12 3.65
C GLY A 91 -1.93 -18.22 3.97
N GLU A 92 -2.38 -19.36 4.52
CA GLU A 92 -3.74 -19.45 5.05
C GLU A 92 -3.92 -18.37 6.12
N PRO A 93 -4.98 -17.54 6.06
CA PRO A 93 -5.24 -16.55 7.09
C PRO A 93 -5.42 -17.29 8.42
N SER A 94 -4.45 -17.19 9.33
CA SER A 94 -4.57 -17.79 10.64
C SER A 94 -5.68 -17.06 11.40
N PRO A 95 -6.73 -17.77 11.90
CA PRO A 95 -7.79 -17.12 12.64
C PRO A 95 -7.19 -16.44 13.87
N ARG A 96 -7.59 -15.19 14.09
CA ARG A 96 -7.22 -14.39 15.26
C ARG A 96 -7.57 -15.21 16.52
N ALA A 97 -6.57 -15.65 17.26
CA ALA A 97 -6.74 -16.29 18.57
C ALA A 97 -7.14 -15.26 19.63
#